data_AF-A0A388PGP8-F1
#
_entry.id   AF-A0A388PGP8-F1
#
_cell.length_a   1.000
_cell.length_b   1.000
_cell.length_c   1.000
_cell.angle_alpha   90.00
_cell.angle_beta   90.00
_cell.angle_gamma   90.00
#
_symmetry.space_group_name_H-M   'P 1'
#
loop_
_entity.id
_entity.type
_entity.pdbx_description
1 polymer ?
#
loop_
_entity_poly.entity_id
_entity_poly.type
_entity_poly.pdbx_seq_one_letter_code
_entity_poly.pdbx_strand_id
1 'polypeptide(L)'
;MDLTLQVAAERGIPCQLAVRRTGGTDARSFQANELGVPVIVLGVPARYIHTHNAIIDVADLKSCVDLAVALVSKLDAKTVAALTEVL
;
A
#
# COMPACT_ATOMS: atom_id res chain seq x y z
N MET A 1 6.48 -5.72 -3.02
CA MET A 1 5.29 -6.11 -2.22
C MET A 1 5.71 -6.82 -0.93
N ASP A 2 6.81 -7.57 -0.97
CA ASP A 2 7.33 -8.39 0.14
C ASP A 2 7.56 -7.62 1.43
N LEU A 3 8.22 -6.45 1.37
CA LEU A 3 8.40 -5.59 2.56
C LEU A 3 7.07 -5.27 3.25
N THR A 4 6.03 -4.95 2.48
CA THR A 4 4.72 -4.61 3.04
C THR A 4 4.06 -5.79 3.74
N LEU A 5 4.06 -6.97 3.11
CA LEU A 5 3.50 -8.18 3.70
C LEU A 5 4.28 -8.62 4.94
N GLN A 6 5.60 -8.51 4.90
CA GLN A 6 6.46 -8.80 6.04
C GLN A 6 6.14 -7.87 7.21
N VAL A 7 6.06 -6.56 6.99
CA VAL A 7 5.74 -5.59 8.05
C VAL A 7 4.35 -5.83 8.63
N ALA A 8 3.35 -6.15 7.79
CA ALA A 8 2.02 -6.50 8.26
C ALA A 8 2.04 -7.75 9.15
N ALA A 9 2.75 -8.80 8.74
CA ALA A 9 2.90 -10.04 9.50
C ALA A 9 3.65 -9.82 10.83
N GLU A 10 4.78 -9.12 10.81
CA GLU A 10 5.57 -8.77 12.02
C GLU A 10 4.73 -8.03 13.08
N ARG A 11 3.77 -7.22 12.64
CA ARG A 11 2.93 -6.39 13.50
C ARG A 11 1.56 -7.01 13.79
N GLY A 12 1.25 -8.17 13.22
CA GLY A 12 -0.07 -8.81 13.33
C GLY A 12 -1.21 -7.96 12.74
N ILE A 13 -0.93 -7.14 11.73
CA ILE A 13 -1.92 -6.27 11.09
C ILE A 13 -2.63 -7.04 9.97
N PRO A 14 -3.97 -7.23 10.03
CA PRO A 14 -4.70 -7.88 8.95
C PRO A 14 -4.60 -7.06 7.66
N CYS A 15 -4.26 -7.74 6.56
CA CYS A 15 -4.29 -7.15 5.23
C CYS A 15 -4.70 -8.19 4.20
N GLN A 16 -5.18 -7.72 3.05
CA GLN A 16 -5.58 -8.57 1.94
C GLN A 16 -4.85 -8.17 0.67
N LEU A 17 -4.49 -9.18 -0.13
CA LEU A 17 -3.97 -8.95 -1.47
C LEU A 17 -5.13 -8.70 -2.43
N ALA A 18 -5.27 -7.44 -2.85
CA ALA A 18 -6.26 -7.06 -3.82
C ALA A 18 -5.70 -7.20 -5.23
N VAL A 19 -6.27 -8.11 -6.02
CA VAL A 19 -6.07 -8.12 -7.48
C VAL A 19 -7.23 -7.36 -8.12
N ARG A 20 -6.98 -6.12 -8.54
CA ARG A 20 -7.97 -5.36 -9.32
C ARG A 20 -7.78 -5.69 -10.81
N ARG A 21 -8.84 -6.15 -11.47
CA ARG A 21 -8.83 -6.37 -12.93
C ARG A 21 -9.01 -5.07 -13.72
N THR A 22 -9.64 -4.06 -13.12
CA THR A 22 -9.97 -2.78 -13.77
C THR A 22 -9.78 -1.61 -12.80
N GLY A 23 -9.75 -0.39 -13.34
CA GLY A 23 -9.54 0.86 -12.61
C GLY A 23 -8.07 1.24 -12.42
N GLY A 24 -7.82 2.53 -12.16
CA GLY A 24 -6.48 3.10 -11.99
C GLY A 24 -6.26 3.68 -10.60
N THR A 25 -5.02 4.01 -10.31
CA THR A 25 -4.59 4.77 -9.12
C THR A 25 -3.45 5.70 -9.52
N ASP A 26 -3.13 6.67 -8.67
CA ASP A 26 -2.03 7.61 -8.90
C ASP A 26 -0.66 6.92 -8.99
N ALA A 27 -0.54 5.71 -8.44
CA ALA A 27 0.67 4.90 -8.50
C ALA A 27 1.19 4.69 -9.93
N ARG A 28 0.31 4.67 -10.93
CA ARG A 28 0.73 4.56 -12.34
C ARG A 28 1.59 5.74 -12.79
N SER A 29 1.26 6.95 -12.34
CA SER A 29 2.03 8.15 -12.68
C SER A 29 3.30 8.22 -11.86
N PHE A 30 3.23 7.84 -10.57
CA PHE A 30 4.39 7.84 -9.67
C PHE A 30 5.45 6.82 -10.09
N GLN A 31 5.06 5.58 -10.40
CA GLN A 31 6.01 4.54 -10.78
C GLN A 31 6.78 4.88 -12.05
N ALA A 32 6.23 5.73 -12.93
CA ALA A 32 6.82 6.14 -14.20
C ALA A 32 7.59 7.46 -14.11
N ASN A 33 7.73 8.04 -12.91
CA ASN A 33 8.43 9.29 -12.72
C ASN A 33 9.95 9.08 -12.84
N GLU A 34 10.62 9.94 -13.61
CA GLU A 34 12.07 9.91 -13.87
C GLU A 34 12.60 8.53 -14.27
N LEU A 35 13.47 7.92 -13.45
CA LEU A 35 14.06 6.60 -13.69
C LEU A 35 13.20 5.45 -13.15
N GLY A 36 12.01 5.77 -12.64
CA GLY A 36 11.10 4.86 -11.99
C GLY A 36 11.19 4.93 -10.48
N VAL A 37 10.03 4.82 -9.82
CA VAL A 37 9.91 4.85 -8.37
C VAL A 37 9.26 3.55 -7.90
N PRO A 38 9.83 2.82 -6.93
CA PRO A 38 9.15 1.70 -6.30
C PRO A 38 7.88 2.18 -5.58
N VAL A 39 6.72 1.69 -5.99
CA VAL A 39 5.43 2.13 -5.44
C VAL A 39 4.58 0.91 -5.07
N ILE A 40 3.82 1.05 -3.99
CA ILE A 40 2.72 0.15 -3.64
C ILE A 40 1.46 0.96 -3.39
N VAL A 41 0.30 0.39 -3.68
CA VAL A 41 -1.01 0.97 -3.35
C VAL A 41 -1.51 0.31 -2.07
N LEU A 42 -1.75 1.10 -1.04
CA LEU A 42 -2.54 0.72 0.12
C LEU A 42 -3.96 1.25 -0.05
N GLY A 43 -4.97 0.46 0.31
CA GLY A 43 -6.35 0.85 0.14
C GLY A 43 -7.26 0.24 1.19
N VAL A 44 -8.26 1.02 1.60
CA VAL A 44 -9.35 0.57 2.46
C VAL A 44 -10.46 0.00 1.58
N PRO A 45 -10.97 -1.20 1.86
CA PRO A 45 -12.09 -1.77 1.11
C PRO A 45 -13.33 -0.91 1.29
N ALA A 46 -13.97 -0.56 0.19
CA ALA A 46 -15.15 0.29 0.18
C ALA A 46 -16.21 -0.29 -0.75
N ARG A 47 -17.47 -0.25 -0.32
CA ARG A 47 -18.64 -0.57 -1.14
C ARG A 47 -19.22 0.70 -1.73
N TYR A 48 -19.72 0.60 -2.96
CA TYR A 48 -20.43 1.68 -3.67
C TYR A 48 -19.57 2.95 -3.90
N ILE A 49 -18.27 2.77 -4.15
CA ILE A 49 -17.38 3.85 -4.57
C ILE A 49 -17.92 4.52 -5.85
N HIS A 50 -17.72 5.83 -5.98
CA HIS A 50 -18.28 6.67 -7.06
C HIS A 50 -19.81 6.78 -7.08
N THR A 51 -20.46 6.65 -5.93
CA THR A 51 -21.89 6.96 -5.77
C THR A 51 -22.07 8.03 -4.68
N HIS A 52 -23.32 8.47 -4.44
CA HIS A 52 -23.63 9.47 -3.40
C HIS A 52 -23.22 9.03 -1.99
N ASN A 53 -23.22 7.72 -1.72
CA ASN A 53 -22.87 7.16 -0.41
C ASN A 53 -21.94 5.97 -0.58
N ALA A 54 -20.77 6.02 0.05
CA ALA A 54 -19.85 4.89 0.13
C ALA A 54 -19.81 4.36 1.57
N ILE A 55 -19.51 3.07 1.72
CA ILE A 55 -19.46 2.40 3.02
C ILE A 55 -18.09 1.72 3.17
N ILE A 56 -17.45 1.93 4.32
CA ILE A 56 -16.19 1.29 4.72
C ILE A 56 -16.35 0.63 6.10
N ASP A 57 -15.46 -0.31 6.42
CA ASP A 57 -15.26 -0.75 7.80
C ASP A 57 -14.22 0.16 8.48
N VAL A 58 -14.53 0.66 9.68
CA VAL A 58 -13.63 1.50 10.47
C VAL A 58 -12.39 0.70 10.94
N ALA A 59 -12.54 -0.61 11.17
CA ALA A 59 -11.42 -1.49 11.51
C ALA A 59 -10.43 -1.64 10.34
N ASP A 60 -10.93 -1.70 9.10
CA ASP A 60 -10.08 -1.72 7.90
C ASP A 60 -9.34 -0.39 7.72
N LEU A 61 -10.02 0.74 7.95
CA LEU A 61 -9.38 2.06 7.94
C LEU A 61 -8.24 2.12 8.96
N LYS A 62 -8.51 1.68 10.20
CA LYS A 62 -7.49 1.66 11.26
C LYS A 62 -6.31 0.77 10.87
N SER A 63 -6.56 -0.43 10.38
CA SER A 63 -5.50 -1.37 9.96
C SER A 63 -4.65 -0.79 8.82
N CYS A 64 -5.27 -0.07 7.87
CA CYS A 64 -4.56 0.59 6.79
C CYS A 64 -3.65 1.72 7.31
N VAL A 65 -4.13 2.52 8.28
CA VAL A 65 -3.33 3.58 8.93
C VAL A 65 -2.16 2.97 9.71
N ASP A 66 -2.43 1.95 10.52
CA ASP A 66 -1.40 1.26 11.32
C ASP A 66 -0.30 0.67 10.41
N LEU A 67 -0.68 0.07 9.28
CA LEU A 67 0.27 -0.46 8.31
C LEU A 67 1.08 0.64 7.63
N ALA A 68 0.43 1.76 7.24
CA ALA A 68 1.13 2.90 6.64
C ALA A 68 2.18 3.49 7.60
N VAL A 69 1.82 3.69 8.88
CA VAL A 69 2.74 4.18 9.92
C VAL A 69 3.90 3.20 10.15
N ALA A 70 3.58 1.89 10.23
CA ALA A 70 4.59 0.85 10.40
C ALA A 70 5.58 0.79 9.24
N LEU A 71 5.11 1.00 8.00
CA LEU A 71 5.95 1.05 6.81
C LEU A 71 6.85 2.27 6.80
N VAL A 72 6.31 3.47 6.99
CA VAL A 72 7.11 4.71 7.02
C VAL A 72 8.23 4.61 8.06
N SER A 73 7.95 3.99 9.21
CA SER A 73 8.95 3.77 10.26
C SER A 73 10.08 2.79 9.88
N LYS A 74 9.91 1.98 8.83
CA LYS A 74 10.90 1.01 8.33
C LYS A 74 11.62 1.49 7.07
N LEU A 75 11.18 2.58 6.44
CA LEU A 75 11.77 3.11 5.20
C LEU A 75 13.00 3.99 5.49
N ASP A 76 14.03 3.40 6.11
CA ASP A 76 15.34 4.05 6.24
C ASP A 76 16.15 3.99 4.92
N ALA A 77 17.26 4.73 4.87
CA ALA A 77 18.08 4.83 3.65
C ALA A 77 18.57 3.47 3.13
N LYS A 78 18.92 2.55 4.05
CA LYS A 78 19.36 1.20 3.69
C LYS A 78 18.23 0.39 3.09
N THR A 79 17.06 0.42 3.72
CA THR A 79 15.87 -0.32 3.28
C THR A 79 15.41 0.20 1.93
N VAL A 80 15.37 1.52 1.74
CA VAL A 80 14.98 2.14 0.47
C VAL A 80 15.97 1.79 -0.65
N ALA A 81 17.28 1.83 -0.41
CA ALA A 81 18.28 1.43 -1.39
C ALA A 81 18.07 -0.02 -1.85
N ALA A 82 17.84 -0.95 -0.91
CA ALA A 82 17.57 -2.35 -1.21
C ALA A 82 16.28 -2.59 -2.02
N LEU A 83 15.33 -1.65 -2.06
CA LEU A 83 14.14 -1.75 -2.92
C LEU A 83 14.44 -1.46 -4.40
N THR A 84 15.59 -0.85 -4.69
CA THR A 84 16.01 -0.46 -6.04
C THR A 84 17.21 -1.24 -6.54
N GLU A 85 17.87 -2.02 -5.69
CA GLU A 85 18.95 -2.92 -6.10
C GLU A 85 18.38 -4.03 -6.98
N VAL A 86 18.75 -4.00 -8.26
CA VAL A 86 18.48 -5.09 -9.20
C VAL A 86 19.73 -5.97 -9.22
N LEU A 87 19.54 -7.29 -9.07
CA LEU A 87 20.58 -8.30 -9.27
C LEU A 87 21.25 -8.16 -10.65
#